data_AF-A0A329SAV1-F1
#
_entry.id   AF-A0A329SAV1-F1
#
_cell.length_a   1.000
_cell.length_b   1.000
_cell.length_c   1.000
_cell.angle_alpha   90.00
_cell.angle_beta   90.00
_cell.angle_gamma   90.00
#
_symmetry.space_group_name_H-M   'P 1'
#
loop_
_entity.id
_entity.type
_entity.pdbx_description
1 polymer ?
#
loop_
_entity_poly.entity_id
_entity_poly.type
_entity_poly.pdbx_seq_one_letter_code
_entity_poly.pdbx_strand_id
1 'polypeptide(L)'
;MRDASIAASGTLLPWVSQKASSRFAWVRWVVTGNLPLSFCESQYTKLNPISVTTLTSLMEALTKAVETTIGEEMPDDFGLIIDGWTHGTEHYLAAYGCYETTDGRPKYPLLSLAPVMDEPDDHLNADGHMMAISCFLPFFGKSLDGCRFWLVTIVQKQADCKLASRSAHWLCKSPP
;
A
#
# COMPACT_ATOMS: atom_id res chain seq x y z
N MET A 1 -13.65 -3.79 -42.63
CA MET A 1 -14.88 -4.29 -41.98
C MET A 1 -14.44 -5.15 -40.81
N ARG A 2 -14.75 -4.75 -39.56
CA ARG A 2 -14.47 -5.57 -38.36
C ARG A 2 -15.80 -6.06 -37.81
N ASP A 3 -15.83 -7.36 -37.53
CA ASP A 3 -17.02 -8.18 -37.27
C ASP A 3 -17.88 -7.69 -36.10
N ALA A 4 -19.19 -7.66 -36.34
CA ALA A 4 -20.22 -7.28 -35.38
C ALA A 4 -20.40 -8.28 -34.22
N SER A 5 -19.76 -9.45 -34.26
CA SER A 5 -19.93 -10.50 -33.23
C SER A 5 -19.18 -10.21 -31.93
N ILE A 6 -18.19 -9.29 -31.95
CA ILE A 6 -17.42 -8.88 -30.75
C ILE A 6 -18.30 -8.17 -29.72
N ALA A 7 -19.35 -7.48 -30.16
CA ALA A 7 -20.24 -6.72 -29.28
C ALA A 7 -21.11 -7.61 -28.36
N ALA A 8 -21.21 -8.92 -28.62
CA ALA A 8 -22.14 -9.81 -27.93
C ALA A 8 -21.66 -10.29 -26.54
N SER A 9 -20.37 -10.20 -26.22
CA SER A 9 -19.83 -10.70 -24.93
C SER A 9 -19.74 -9.68 -23.81
N GLY A 10 -20.10 -8.40 -24.04
CA GLY A 10 -19.97 -7.35 -23.02
C GLY A 10 -18.53 -7.14 -22.53
N THR A 11 -17.54 -7.63 -23.26
CA THR A 11 -16.13 -7.62 -22.86
C THR A 11 -15.32 -6.73 -23.77
N LEU A 12 -14.49 -5.87 -23.18
CA LEU A 12 -13.59 -4.98 -23.90
C LEU A 12 -12.34 -5.72 -24.45
N LEU A 13 -12.17 -7.01 -24.14
CA LEU A 13 -10.97 -7.78 -24.49
C LEU A 13 -10.55 -7.67 -25.98
N PRO A 14 -11.47 -7.66 -26.97
CA PRO A 14 -11.08 -7.54 -28.38
C PRO A 14 -10.55 -6.15 -28.76
N TRP A 15 -10.79 -5.14 -27.92
CA TRP A 15 -10.32 -3.77 -28.08
C TRP A 15 -8.99 -3.50 -27.35
N VAL A 16 -8.59 -4.40 -26.44
CA VAL A 16 -7.32 -4.29 -25.71
C VAL A 16 -6.19 -4.81 -26.59
N SER A 17 -5.15 -4.00 -26.78
CA SER A 17 -3.96 -4.43 -27.53
C SER A 17 -3.28 -5.62 -26.85
N GLN A 18 -2.71 -6.55 -27.64
CA GLN A 18 -1.96 -7.68 -27.11
C GLN A 18 -0.81 -7.27 -26.18
N LYS A 19 -0.19 -6.11 -26.47
CA LYS A 19 0.85 -5.51 -25.65
C LYS A 19 0.34 -5.11 -24.26
N ALA A 20 -0.84 -4.48 -24.20
CA ALA A 20 -1.47 -4.11 -22.92
C ALA A 20 -1.87 -5.35 -22.12
N SER A 21 -2.47 -6.35 -22.76
CA SER A 21 -2.82 -7.63 -22.13
C SER A 21 -1.60 -8.35 -21.55
N SER A 22 -0.48 -8.37 -22.28
CA SER A 22 0.76 -8.99 -21.83
C SER A 22 1.36 -8.27 -20.61
N ARG A 23 1.36 -6.92 -20.61
CA ARG A 23 1.83 -6.12 -19.48
C ARG A 23 0.98 -6.32 -18.23
N PHE A 24 -0.35 -6.32 -18.38
CA PHE A 24 -1.27 -6.59 -17.29
C PHE A 24 -1.06 -7.99 -16.69
N ALA A 25 -0.86 -9.01 -17.55
CA ALA A 25 -0.59 -10.37 -17.09
C ALA A 25 0.69 -10.44 -16.23
N TRP A 26 1.75 -9.74 -16.64
CA TRP A 26 3.00 -9.67 -15.86
C TRP A 26 2.81 -9.00 -14.51
N VAL A 27 2.24 -7.80 -14.48
CA VAL A 27 1.96 -7.07 -13.24
C VAL A 27 1.12 -7.91 -12.29
N ARG A 28 0.03 -8.49 -12.80
CA ARG A 28 -0.86 -9.36 -12.00
C ARG A 28 -0.09 -10.54 -11.43
N TRP A 29 0.71 -11.24 -12.23
CA TRP A 29 1.42 -12.42 -11.75
C TRP A 29 2.46 -12.07 -10.67
N VAL A 30 3.25 -11.02 -10.90
CA VAL A 30 4.28 -10.58 -9.95
C VAL A 30 3.65 -10.15 -8.62
N VAL A 31 2.58 -9.34 -8.66
CA VAL A 31 1.88 -8.89 -7.46
C VAL A 31 1.19 -10.04 -6.72
N THR A 32 0.39 -10.86 -7.43
CA THR A 32 -0.37 -11.94 -6.78
C THR A 32 0.49 -13.11 -6.32
N GLY A 33 1.62 -13.34 -6.99
CA GLY A 33 2.59 -14.37 -6.64
C GLY A 33 3.66 -13.92 -5.66
N ASN A 34 3.68 -12.63 -5.26
CA ASN A 34 4.75 -12.02 -4.46
C ASN A 34 6.16 -12.37 -4.99
N LEU A 35 6.35 -12.20 -6.31
CA LEU A 35 7.59 -12.59 -6.99
C LEU A 35 8.53 -11.39 -7.14
N PRO A 36 9.86 -11.62 -7.19
CA PRO A 36 10.79 -10.55 -7.46
C PRO A 36 10.58 -9.98 -8.87
N LEU A 37 10.81 -8.68 -9.08
CA LEU A 37 10.66 -8.06 -10.41
C LEU A 37 11.59 -8.71 -11.46
N SER A 38 12.75 -9.21 -11.03
CA SER A 38 13.69 -9.97 -11.89
C SER A 38 13.11 -11.25 -12.48
N PHE A 39 12.00 -11.76 -11.93
CA PHE A 39 11.33 -12.95 -12.44
C PHE A 39 10.85 -12.81 -13.89
N CYS A 40 10.56 -11.59 -14.34
CA CYS A 40 10.03 -11.36 -15.68
C CYS A 40 11.01 -11.69 -16.82
N GLU A 41 12.30 -11.80 -16.51
CA GLU A 41 13.35 -12.19 -17.46
C GLU A 41 13.68 -13.69 -17.41
N SER A 42 12.96 -14.48 -16.59
CA SER A 42 13.20 -15.91 -16.51
C SER A 42 12.75 -16.64 -17.79
N GLN A 43 13.59 -17.57 -18.25
CA GLN A 43 13.37 -18.36 -19.47
C GLN A 43 12.24 -19.42 -19.34
N TYR A 44 11.64 -19.55 -18.15
CA TYR A 44 10.68 -20.59 -17.83
C TYR A 44 9.22 -20.10 -17.83
N THR A 45 8.94 -18.95 -18.44
CA THR A 45 7.60 -18.35 -18.46
C THR A 45 6.93 -18.49 -19.83
N LYS A 46 5.60 -18.56 -19.83
CA LYS A 46 4.78 -18.62 -21.05
C LYS A 46 4.31 -17.24 -21.53
N LEU A 47 4.61 -16.18 -20.79
CA LEU A 47 4.27 -14.82 -21.15
C LEU A 47 5.33 -14.24 -22.10
N ASN A 48 4.91 -13.29 -22.95
CA ASN A 48 5.85 -12.56 -23.80
C ASN A 48 6.91 -11.87 -22.94
N PRO A 49 8.22 -12.10 -23.17
CA PRO A 49 9.27 -11.53 -22.33
C PRO A 49 9.18 -10.01 -22.21
N ILE A 50 9.45 -9.50 -21.01
CA ILE A 50 9.64 -8.06 -20.75
C ILE A 50 10.92 -7.87 -19.95
N SER A 51 11.56 -6.71 -20.10
CA SER A 51 12.71 -6.37 -19.27
C SER A 51 12.27 -5.99 -17.86
N VAL A 52 13.16 -6.18 -16.88
CA VAL A 52 12.96 -5.69 -15.51
C VAL A 52 12.68 -4.19 -15.51
N THR A 53 13.42 -3.42 -16.31
CA THR A 53 13.22 -1.97 -16.44
C THR A 53 11.81 -1.60 -16.88
N THR A 54 11.24 -2.36 -17.81
CA THR A 54 9.86 -2.15 -18.28
C THR A 54 8.87 -2.50 -17.18
N LEU A 55 9.06 -3.62 -16.48
CA LEU A 55 8.18 -4.02 -15.39
C LEU A 55 8.23 -3.02 -14.23
N THR A 56 9.42 -2.56 -13.84
CA THR A 56 9.61 -1.53 -12.81
C THR A 56 8.84 -0.26 -13.16
N SER A 57 8.96 0.23 -14.40
CA SER A 57 8.23 1.42 -14.85
C SER A 57 6.70 1.23 -14.79
N LEU A 58 6.21 0.02 -15.05
CA LEU A 58 4.79 -0.32 -14.93
C LEU A 58 4.33 -0.36 -13.48
N MET A 59 5.16 -0.89 -12.59
CA MET A 59 4.88 -0.92 -11.15
C MET A 59 4.85 0.49 -10.56
N GLU A 60 5.80 1.36 -10.93
CA GLU A 60 5.79 2.77 -10.52
C GLU A 60 4.53 3.51 -10.99
N ALA A 61 4.12 3.29 -12.24
CA ALA A 61 2.89 3.87 -12.78
C ALA A 61 1.64 3.32 -12.07
N LEU A 62 1.63 2.02 -11.74
CA LEU A 62 0.56 1.41 -10.96
C LEU A 62 0.49 1.99 -9.54
N THR A 63 1.63 2.12 -8.86
CA THR A 63 1.71 2.70 -7.52
C THR A 63 1.13 4.11 -7.50
N LYS A 64 1.54 4.98 -8.44
CA LYS A 64 0.97 6.34 -8.57
C LYS A 64 -0.54 6.35 -8.80
N ALA A 65 -1.03 5.43 -9.63
CA ALA A 65 -2.46 5.31 -9.89
C ALA A 65 -3.23 4.86 -8.63
N VAL A 66 -2.66 3.94 -7.84
CA VAL A 66 -3.22 3.47 -6.57
C VAL A 66 -3.19 4.57 -5.52
N GLU A 67 -2.07 5.29 -5.38
CA GLU A 67 -1.93 6.44 -4.47
C GLU A 67 -2.98 7.51 -4.78
N THR A 68 -3.14 7.87 -6.07
CA THR A 68 -4.16 8.83 -6.52
C THR A 68 -5.57 8.33 -6.19
N THR A 69 -5.86 7.06 -6.48
CA THR A 69 -7.20 6.48 -6.23
C THR A 69 -7.53 6.48 -4.73
N ILE A 70 -6.57 6.12 -3.87
CA ILE A 70 -6.73 6.17 -2.42
C ILE A 70 -6.91 7.62 -1.95
N GLY A 71 -6.13 8.55 -2.49
CA GLY A 71 -6.21 9.98 -2.14
C GLY A 71 -7.55 10.62 -2.51
N GLU A 72 -8.09 10.28 -3.68
CA GLU A 72 -9.41 10.75 -4.14
C GLU A 72 -10.57 10.14 -3.34
N GLU A 73 -10.46 8.88 -2.89
CA GLU A 73 -11.47 8.23 -2.03
C GLU A 73 -11.40 8.74 -0.58
N MET A 74 -10.20 9.01 -0.08
CA MET A 74 -9.97 9.40 1.30
C MET A 74 -10.49 10.83 1.56
N PRO A 75 -11.29 11.06 2.61
CA PRO A 75 -11.72 12.41 3.00
C PRO A 75 -10.55 13.27 3.49
N ASP A 76 -10.75 14.59 3.58
CA ASP A 76 -9.75 15.49 4.16
C ASP A 76 -9.62 15.29 5.68
N ASP A 77 -10.71 14.87 6.33
CA ASP A 77 -10.72 14.45 7.73
C ASP A 77 -10.57 12.93 7.83
N PHE A 78 -9.42 12.46 8.30
CA PHE A 78 -9.12 11.04 8.40
C PHE A 78 -8.39 10.70 9.70
N GLY A 79 -8.35 9.42 10.06
CA GLY A 79 -7.47 8.90 11.10
C GLY A 79 -6.33 8.07 10.50
N LEU A 80 -5.31 7.81 11.30
CA LEU A 80 -4.22 6.90 10.95
C LEU A 80 -4.14 5.75 11.95
N ILE A 81 -3.98 4.54 11.44
CA ILE A 81 -3.65 3.36 12.26
C ILE A 81 -2.20 3.02 11.99
N ILE A 82 -1.40 2.94 13.05
CA ILE A 82 0.02 2.63 12.98
C ILE A 82 0.24 1.28 13.65
N ASP A 83 0.79 0.32 12.90
CA ASP A 83 1.11 -1.00 13.40
C ASP A 83 2.62 -1.26 13.34
N GLY A 84 3.21 -1.56 14.49
CA GLY A 84 4.63 -1.83 14.62
C GLY A 84 4.87 -3.29 15.01
N TRP A 85 5.73 -4.00 14.28
CA TRP A 85 6.15 -5.35 14.65
C TRP A 85 7.62 -5.61 14.36
N THR A 86 8.19 -6.59 15.05
CA THR A 86 9.56 -7.05 14.80
C THR A 86 9.55 -8.39 14.11
N HIS A 87 10.36 -8.53 13.05
CA HIS A 87 10.65 -9.80 12.40
C HIS A 87 12.16 -9.99 12.29
N GLY A 88 12.70 -10.92 13.08
CA GLY A 88 14.15 -11.10 13.19
C GLY A 88 14.80 -9.90 13.88
N THR A 89 15.75 -9.27 13.20
CA THR A 89 16.47 -8.07 13.68
C THR A 89 15.84 -6.76 13.19
N GLU A 90 14.81 -6.82 12.35
CA GLU A 90 14.22 -5.66 11.72
C GLU A 90 12.88 -5.31 12.37
N HIS A 91 12.72 -4.03 12.71
CA HIS A 91 11.46 -3.45 13.14
C HIS A 91 10.74 -2.88 11.93
N TYR A 92 9.47 -3.21 11.76
CA TYR A 92 8.64 -2.75 10.67
C TYR A 92 7.54 -1.84 11.21
N LEU A 93 7.20 -0.82 10.42
CA LEU A 93 6.08 0.07 10.67
C LEU A 93 5.16 0.06 9.47
N ALA A 94 3.90 -0.29 9.69
CA ALA A 94 2.82 -0.08 8.75
C ALA A 94 1.96 1.11 9.17
N ALA A 95 1.59 1.94 8.21
CA ALA A 95 0.61 3.01 8.39
C ALA A 95 -0.59 2.77 7.47
N TYR A 96 -1.79 2.81 8.04
CA TYR A 96 -3.05 2.68 7.34
C TYR A 96 -3.88 3.96 7.48
N GLY A 97 -4.58 4.34 6.42
CA GLY A 97 -5.67 5.30 6.52
C GLY A 97 -6.84 4.71 7.31
N CYS A 98 -7.62 5.53 7.99
CA CYS A 98 -8.81 5.13 8.71
C CYS A 98 -9.89 6.17 8.49
N TYR A 99 -10.90 5.81 7.70
CA TYR A 99 -11.99 6.72 7.37
C TYR A 99 -13.24 5.94 6.99
N GLU A 100 -14.36 6.65 6.95
CA GLU A 100 -15.64 6.14 6.46
C GLU A 100 -15.91 6.74 5.07
N THR A 101 -16.28 5.90 4.11
CA THR A 101 -16.70 6.35 2.77
C THR A 101 -18.11 6.93 2.81
N THR A 102 -18.51 7.63 1.74
CA THR A 102 -19.84 8.27 1.63
C THR A 102 -21.02 7.29 1.73
N ASP A 103 -20.79 6.00 1.52
CA ASP A 103 -21.77 4.92 1.70
C ASP A 103 -21.77 4.32 3.12
N GLY A 104 -21.05 4.92 4.07
CA GLY A 104 -21.01 4.54 5.47
C GLY A 104 -20.11 3.33 5.78
N ARG A 105 -19.21 2.96 4.86
CA ARG A 105 -18.32 1.80 5.05
C ARG A 105 -16.95 2.22 5.56
N PRO A 106 -16.40 1.54 6.57
CA PRO A 106 -15.04 1.81 7.01
C PRO A 106 -14.02 1.32 5.96
N LYS A 107 -12.98 2.11 5.73
CA LYS A 107 -11.84 1.78 4.87
C LYS A 107 -10.53 1.89 5.63
N TYR A 108 -9.62 0.97 5.32
CA TYR A 108 -8.30 0.86 5.93
C TYR A 108 -7.18 0.60 4.91
N PRO A 109 -6.96 1.49 3.92
CA PRO A 109 -5.90 1.28 2.93
C PRO A 109 -4.52 1.36 3.59
N LEU A 110 -3.61 0.46 3.23
CA LEU A 110 -2.19 0.56 3.58
C LEU A 110 -1.58 1.73 2.81
N LEU A 111 -0.99 2.69 3.53
CA LEU A 111 -0.36 3.89 2.97
C LEU A 111 1.16 3.75 2.90
N SER A 112 1.75 3.09 3.89
CA SER A 112 3.18 2.85 3.96
C SER A 112 3.47 1.58 4.73
N LEU A 113 4.49 0.85 4.29
CA LEU A 113 5.10 -0.26 4.99
C LEU A 113 6.60 -0.17 4.78
N ALA A 114 7.35 0.11 5.84
CA ALA A 114 8.80 0.22 5.76
C ALA A 114 9.46 -0.37 7.00
N PRO A 115 10.66 -0.96 6.87
CA PRO A 115 11.53 -1.16 8.01
C PRO A 115 11.87 0.19 8.62
N VAL A 116 11.89 0.27 9.95
CA VAL A 116 12.38 1.44 10.67
C VAL A 116 13.90 1.34 10.73
N MET A 117 14.59 2.38 10.27
CA MET A 117 16.05 2.39 10.36
C MET A 117 16.44 2.55 11.83
N ASP A 118 17.19 1.58 12.36
CA ASP A 118 17.78 1.64 13.71
C ASP A 118 19.15 2.31 13.60
N GLU A 119 19.17 3.56 13.13
CA GLU A 119 20.40 4.35 13.13
C GLU A 119 20.72 4.75 14.57
N PRO A 120 22.01 4.88 14.97
CA PRO A 120 22.40 5.18 16.36
C PRO A 120 21.77 6.46 16.94
N ASP A 121 21.33 7.38 16.09
CA ASP A 121 20.67 8.64 16.42
C ASP A 121 19.14 8.63 16.14
N ASP A 122 18.61 7.57 15.54
CA ASP A 122 17.19 7.45 15.21
C ASP A 122 16.44 6.80 16.38
N HIS A 123 16.05 7.64 17.34
CA HIS A 123 15.57 7.21 18.66
C HIS A 123 14.19 6.51 18.66
N LEU A 124 13.67 6.06 17.50
CA LEU A 124 12.33 5.49 17.35
C LEU A 124 11.26 6.32 18.09
N ASN A 125 11.46 7.64 18.10
CA ASN A 125 10.66 8.56 18.88
C ASN A 125 9.45 9.04 18.08
N ALA A 126 8.51 9.68 18.77
CA ALA A 126 7.29 10.18 18.14
C ALA A 126 7.59 11.17 16.98
N ASP A 127 8.65 11.97 17.11
CA ASP A 127 9.03 12.97 16.10
C ASP A 127 9.53 12.32 14.80
N GLY A 128 10.38 11.29 14.90
CA GLY A 128 10.85 10.50 13.75
C GLY A 128 9.70 9.80 13.04
N HIS A 129 8.78 9.19 13.80
CA HIS A 129 7.56 8.61 13.23
C HIS A 129 6.69 9.65 12.51
N MET A 130 6.51 10.83 13.10
CA MET A 130 5.73 11.92 12.50
C MET A 130 6.38 12.46 11.22
N MET A 131 7.72 12.55 11.19
CA MET A 131 8.46 12.95 10.00
C MET A 131 8.30 11.93 8.87
N ALA A 132 8.43 10.63 9.18
CA ALA A 132 8.20 9.56 8.20
C ALA A 132 6.77 9.61 7.62
N ILE A 133 5.77 9.89 8.45
CA ILE A 133 4.37 10.01 8.01
C ILE A 133 4.16 11.23 7.12
N SER A 134 4.74 12.36 7.50
CA SER A 134 4.70 13.59 6.70
C SER A 134 5.32 13.41 5.30
N CYS A 135 6.28 12.49 5.16
CA CYS A 135 6.91 12.21 3.87
C CYS A 135 6.00 11.47 2.89
N PHE A 136 5.11 10.57 3.34
CA PHE A 136 4.30 9.77 2.42
C PHE A 136 2.88 10.29 2.20
N LEU A 137 2.29 11.03 3.14
CA LEU A 137 0.93 11.57 2.96
C LEU A 137 0.75 12.42 1.69
N PRO A 138 1.74 13.22 1.24
CA PRO A 138 1.62 13.99 0.00
C PRO A 138 1.40 13.15 -1.25
N PHE A 139 1.82 11.87 -1.29
CA PHE A 139 1.54 10.99 -2.42
C PHE A 139 0.03 10.75 -2.62
N PHE A 140 -0.74 10.85 -1.54
CA PHE A 140 -2.20 10.72 -1.52
C PHE A 140 -2.92 12.07 -1.58
N GLY A 141 -2.20 13.18 -1.74
CA GLY A 141 -2.78 14.53 -1.67
C GLY A 141 -3.26 14.90 -0.25
N LYS A 142 -2.68 14.29 0.80
CA LYS A 142 -3.05 14.52 2.20
C LYS A 142 -1.92 15.17 2.99
N SER A 143 -2.28 15.78 4.11
CA SER A 143 -1.35 16.33 5.10
C SER A 143 -1.74 15.92 6.51
N LEU A 144 -0.86 16.16 7.47
CA LEU A 144 -1.14 15.92 8.88
C LEU A 144 -2.30 16.77 9.42
N ASP A 145 -2.62 17.90 8.80
CA ASP A 145 -3.70 18.80 9.25
C ASP A 145 -5.08 18.14 9.19
N GLY A 146 -5.24 17.20 8.26
CA GLY A 146 -6.43 16.38 8.10
C GLY A 146 -6.52 15.20 9.08
N CYS A 147 -5.42 14.88 9.78
CA CYS A 147 -5.38 13.75 10.70
C CYS A 147 -6.06 14.12 12.02
N ARG A 148 -7.20 13.48 12.31
CA ARG A 148 -8.03 13.74 13.51
C ARG A 148 -7.65 12.86 14.69
N PHE A 149 -7.13 11.66 14.43
CA PHE A 149 -6.68 10.75 15.47
C PHE A 149 -5.65 9.76 14.96
N TRP A 150 -4.88 9.22 15.91
CA TRP A 150 -3.86 8.21 15.70
C TRP A 150 -4.18 7.01 16.56
N LEU A 151 -4.13 5.82 15.98
CA LEU A 151 -4.33 4.57 16.69
C LEU A 151 -3.07 3.72 16.52
N VAL A 152 -2.25 3.68 17.56
CA VAL A 152 -1.03 2.87 17.57
C VAL A 152 -1.36 1.50 18.14
N THR A 153 -1.16 0.43 17.37
CA THR A 153 -1.24 -0.94 17.86
C THR A 153 0.11 -1.33 18.42
N ILE A 154 0.20 -1.39 19.75
CA ILE A 154 1.36 -1.95 20.43
C ILE A 154 1.20 -3.47 20.39
N VAL A 155 1.83 -4.14 19.43
CA VAL A 155 2.15 -5.56 19.60
C VAL A 155 3.46 -5.62 20.37
N GLN A 156 3.38 -5.51 21.70
CA GLN A 156 4.45 -6.08 22.52
C GLN A 156 4.41 -7.58 22.24
N LYS A 157 5.27 -8.04 21.33
CA LYS A 157 5.58 -9.45 21.23
C LYS A 157 6.37 -9.77 22.49
N GLN A 158 5.64 -10.10 23.55
CA GLN A 158 6.18 -10.76 24.71
C GLN A 158 7.00 -11.93 24.18
N ALA A 159 8.28 -11.93 24.53
CA ALA A 159 9.14 -13.06 24.27
C ALA A 159 8.41 -14.33 24.75
N ASP A 160 8.40 -15.32 23.85
CA ASP A 160 7.95 -16.69 24.06
C ASP A 160 6.44 -16.96 24.17
N CYS A 161 5.97 -17.77 23.21
CA CYS A 161 4.87 -18.73 23.29
C CYS A 161 3.68 -18.42 24.23
N LYS A 162 2.52 -18.22 23.59
CA LYS A 162 1.13 -18.34 24.09
C LYS A 162 0.54 -17.12 24.82
N LEU A 163 -0.56 -16.64 24.22
CA LEU A 163 -1.57 -15.72 24.75
C LEU A 163 -1.10 -14.33 25.19
N ALA A 164 -1.55 -13.29 24.48
CA ALA A 164 -2.47 -12.30 25.04
C ALA A 164 -2.83 -11.23 23.99
N SER A 165 -4.08 -11.26 23.55
CA SER A 165 -4.76 -10.09 23.02
C SER A 165 -5.10 -9.18 24.20
N ARG A 166 -4.72 -7.89 24.11
CA ARG A 166 -5.49 -6.68 24.53
C ARG A 166 -4.57 -5.55 24.97
N SER A 167 -4.65 -4.40 24.30
CA SER A 167 -5.22 -3.16 24.85
C SER A 167 -4.93 -1.98 23.92
N ALA A 168 -5.97 -1.38 23.33
CA ALA A 168 -5.88 -0.06 22.72
C ALA A 168 -6.16 0.99 23.81
N HIS A 169 -5.17 1.84 24.12
CA HIS A 169 -5.35 2.97 25.02
C HIS A 169 -5.54 4.23 24.17
N TRP A 170 -6.69 4.88 24.31
CA TRP A 170 -7.05 6.08 23.58
C TRP A 170 -6.34 7.31 24.17
N LEU A 171 -5.52 7.99 23.39
CA LEU A 171 -5.06 9.35 23.70
C LEU A 171 -5.48 10.28 22.57
N CYS A 172 -6.59 10.99 22.81
CA CYS A 172 -7.02 12.12 22.00
C CYS A 172 -6.55 13.41 22.68
N LYS A 173 -5.78 14.24 21.97
CA LYS A 173 -5.69 15.68 22.23
C LYS A 173 -5.59 16.41 20.89
N SER A 174 -6.69 17.01 20.46
CA SER A 174 -6.69 18.07 19.44
C SER A 174 -6.14 19.36 20.08
N PRO A 175 -5.32 20.17 19.38
CA PRO A 175 -5.07 21.56 19.77
C PRO A 175 -6.29 22.46 19.46
N PRO A 176 -6.40 23.64 20.10
CA PRO A 176 -7.53 24.57 19.93
C PRO A 176 -7.63 25.18 18.53
#